data_AF-A0AAD5CJ63-F1
#
_entry.id   AF-A0AAD5CJ63-F1
#
_cell.length_a   1.000
_cell.length_b   1.000
_cell.length_c   1.000
_cell.angle_alpha   90.00
_cell.angle_beta   90.00
_cell.angle_gamma   90.00
#
_symmetry.space_group_name_H-M   'P 1'
#
loop_
_entity.id
_entity.type
_entity.pdbx_description
1 polymer ?
#
loop_
_entity_poly.entity_id
_entity_poly.type
_entity_poly.pdbx_seq_one_letter_code
_entity_poly.pdbx_strand_id
1 'polypeptide(L)'
;MITMHGFKNLFLSSMPASLLALYLLPLGVCSSNEKHLIIPHKFIKQDFDQHKMNPRLIFEIKLHGILLWASMGFLMPLGVIIIRLVNKEECSPRKLKAVIYIHAILQILAVLLACAGAILSVMSFENSFNNTHQRIGLALYAAILVQMLVGFCRPKRGTKGRTVWYVFHWIFGTAISLVGILNTYTGLKAYHKRTSMNARFWSILFTVEVAFMAFFYLFQEKWDYMQKQGETTIDEPVMVISSDQFDNQKEVLSRQSSRNSQSSRNSNSLGNYFAKSNALKKLFQVT
;
A
#
# COMPACT_ATOMS: atom_id res chain seq x y z
N MET A 1 -11.78 15.46 50.43
CA MET A 1 -12.33 14.09 50.31
C MET A 1 -13.06 13.99 48.98
N ILE A 2 -12.34 13.65 47.91
CA ILE A 2 -12.86 13.53 46.55
C ILE A 2 -13.03 12.02 46.30
N THR A 3 -14.26 11.59 46.07
CA THR A 3 -14.66 10.19 46.00
C THR A 3 -14.06 9.48 44.78
N MET A 4 -13.59 8.24 44.97
CA MET A 4 -12.93 7.37 43.97
C MET A 4 -13.79 7.02 42.74
N HIS A 5 -14.98 7.59 42.60
CA HIS A 5 -15.88 7.36 41.46
C HIS A 5 -15.60 8.32 40.28
N GLY A 6 -14.92 9.46 40.52
CA GLY A 6 -14.54 10.42 39.47
C GLY A 6 -13.35 10.01 38.61
N PHE A 7 -12.48 9.11 39.11
CA PHE A 7 -11.26 8.71 38.42
C PHE A 7 -11.47 7.60 37.38
N LYS A 8 -12.51 6.76 37.56
CA LYS A 8 -12.83 5.70 36.59
C LYS A 8 -13.43 6.25 35.29
N ASN A 9 -14.19 7.34 35.35
CA ASN A 9 -14.82 7.92 34.15
C ASN A 9 -13.90 8.84 33.34
N LEU A 10 -12.79 9.31 33.92
CA LEU A 10 -11.77 10.07 33.15
C LEU A 10 -10.77 9.17 32.42
N PHE A 11 -10.61 7.91 32.84
CA PHE A 11 -9.64 6.98 32.24
C PHE A 11 -10.18 6.20 31.03
N LEU A 12 -11.51 6.15 30.85
CA LEU A 12 -12.12 5.49 29.69
C LEU A 12 -12.33 6.39 28.46
N SER A 13 -12.16 7.72 28.59
CA SER A 13 -12.46 8.65 27.48
C SER A 13 -11.27 8.94 26.55
N SER A 14 -10.08 8.41 26.79
CA SER A 14 -8.92 8.60 25.90
C SER A 14 -8.11 7.32 25.67
N MET A 15 -8.77 6.17 25.57
CA MET A 15 -8.11 4.98 25.04
C MET A 15 -8.16 5.05 23.51
N PRO A 16 -7.06 5.34 22.80
CA PRO A 16 -7.04 5.13 21.36
C PRO A 16 -7.31 3.65 21.10
N ALA A 17 -8.13 3.35 20.09
CA ALA A 17 -8.46 2.00 19.64
C ALA A 17 -7.24 1.09 19.38
N SER A 18 -6.02 1.65 19.39
CA SER A 18 -4.73 0.95 19.32
C SER A 18 -4.47 -0.02 20.49
N LEU A 19 -5.00 0.21 21.70
CA LEU A 19 -4.79 -0.71 22.83
C LEU A 19 -5.66 -1.97 22.73
N LEU A 20 -6.82 -1.89 22.09
CA LEU A 20 -7.70 -3.04 21.89
C LEU A 20 -7.12 -4.03 20.86
N ALA A 21 -6.41 -3.53 19.85
CA ALA A 21 -5.73 -4.36 18.85
C ALA A 21 -4.48 -5.06 19.41
N LEU A 22 -3.77 -4.44 20.36
CA LEU A 22 -2.63 -5.03 21.06
C LEU A 22 -3.04 -6.14 22.04
N TYR A 23 -4.25 -6.06 22.63
CA TYR A 23 -4.78 -7.07 23.55
C TYR A 23 -5.19 -8.38 22.84
N LEU A 24 -5.39 -8.34 21.52
CA LEU A 24 -5.75 -9.49 20.69
C LEU A 24 -4.55 -10.17 20.01
N LEU A 25 -3.33 -9.67 20.20
CA LEU A 25 -2.10 -10.34 19.76
C LEU A 25 -1.80 -11.51 20.71
N PRO A 26 -1.81 -12.78 20.25
CA PRO A 26 -1.22 -13.85 21.02
C PRO A 26 0.30 -13.67 20.96
N LEU A 27 0.88 -12.99 21.95
CA LEU A 27 2.30 -13.06 22.27
C LEU A 27 2.59 -14.43 22.90
N GLY A 28 2.49 -15.48 22.08
CA GLY A 28 2.76 -16.86 22.46
C GLY A 28 4.11 -17.30 21.89
N VAL A 29 5.21 -16.72 22.37
CA VAL A 29 6.51 -17.41 22.31
C VAL A 29 6.46 -18.42 23.45
N CYS A 30 6.12 -19.67 23.14
CA CYS A 30 6.25 -20.76 24.10
C CYS A 30 7.51 -21.58 23.78
N SER A 31 8.37 -21.61 24.79
CA SER A 31 9.60 -22.37 24.91
C SER A 31 9.43 -23.81 24.46
N SER A 32 10.39 -24.30 23.67
CA SER A 32 10.56 -25.73 23.42
C SER A 32 10.79 -26.42 24.77
N ASN A 33 9.94 -27.39 25.13
CA ASN A 33 10.21 -28.30 26.23
C ASN A 33 10.06 -29.72 25.69
N GLU A 34 11.22 -30.34 25.49
CA GLU A 34 11.38 -31.69 25.00
C GLU A 34 10.87 -32.66 26.07
N LYS A 35 9.67 -33.20 25.90
CA LYS A 35 9.21 -34.36 26.67
C LYS A 35 9.12 -35.55 25.74
N HIS A 36 10.19 -36.34 25.75
CA HIS A 36 10.27 -37.68 25.19
C HIS A 36 9.18 -38.56 25.82
N LEU A 37 8.06 -38.73 25.13
CA LEU A 37 7.02 -39.69 25.48
C LEU A 37 7.10 -40.87 24.53
N ILE A 38 7.47 -42.03 25.09
CA ILE A 38 7.53 -43.32 24.41
C ILE A 38 6.12 -43.68 23.94
N ILE A 39 5.90 -43.69 22.62
CA ILE A 39 4.64 -44.13 22.01
C ILE A 39 4.67 -45.67 21.92
N PRO A 40 3.72 -46.40 22.52
CA PRO A 40 3.64 -47.84 22.38
C PRO A 40 3.32 -48.24 20.94
N HIS A 41 4.07 -49.22 20.45
CA HIS A 41 4.17 -49.72 19.08
C HIS A 41 2.90 -50.47 18.60
N LYS A 42 1.72 -49.86 18.70
CA LYS A 42 0.42 -50.45 18.32
C LYS A 42 -0.42 -49.57 17.38
N PHE A 43 0.24 -48.82 16.48
CA PHE A 43 -0.40 -48.13 15.36
C PHE A 43 0.34 -48.31 14.02
N ILE A 44 1.20 -49.32 13.90
CA ILE A 44 1.75 -49.74 12.60
C ILE A 44 0.88 -50.86 12.03
N LYS A 45 -0.35 -50.50 11.67
CA LYS A 45 -1.17 -51.27 10.73
C LYS A 45 -2.26 -50.39 10.13
N GLN A 46 -1.84 -49.45 9.30
CA GLN A 46 -2.68 -48.83 8.28
C GLN A 46 -1.72 -48.50 7.12
N ASP A 47 -1.33 -49.53 6.39
CA ASP A 47 -2.00 -49.98 5.17
C ASP A 47 -1.90 -48.92 4.06
N PHE A 48 -1.34 -49.40 2.95
CA PHE A 48 -0.95 -48.71 1.74
C PHE A 48 -2.18 -48.33 0.90
N ASP A 49 -3.11 -47.57 1.49
CA ASP A 49 -4.29 -47.09 0.79
C ASP A 49 -4.12 -45.63 0.37
N GLN A 50 -4.24 -45.42 -0.94
CA GLN A 50 -4.27 -44.17 -1.71
C GLN A 50 -4.27 -42.86 -0.90
N HIS A 51 -3.25 -42.05 -1.19
CA HIS A 51 -2.95 -40.69 -0.72
C HIS A 51 -4.13 -39.69 -0.85
N LYS A 52 -5.21 -39.88 -0.09
CA LYS A 52 -6.37 -38.98 -0.05
C LYS A 52 -6.25 -38.13 1.22
N MET A 53 -5.97 -36.84 1.04
CA MET A 53 -5.85 -35.91 2.16
C MET A 53 -7.13 -35.84 2.99
N ASN A 54 -6.98 -35.66 4.32
CA ASN A 54 -8.09 -35.45 5.24
C ASN A 54 -8.95 -34.25 4.78
N PRO A 55 -10.28 -34.42 4.59
CA PRO A 55 -11.17 -33.33 4.16
C PRO A 55 -11.10 -32.08 5.04
N ARG A 56 -10.89 -32.24 6.34
CA ARG A 56 -10.72 -31.12 7.28
C ARG A 56 -9.48 -30.29 6.95
N LEU A 57 -8.36 -30.97 6.69
CA LEU A 57 -7.11 -30.30 6.33
C LEU A 57 -7.25 -29.55 4.99
N ILE A 58 -7.94 -30.13 4.01
CA ILE A 58 -8.22 -29.46 2.73
C ILE A 58 -9.05 -28.18 2.96
N PHE A 59 -10.07 -28.25 3.83
CA PHE A 59 -10.86 -27.07 4.20
C PHE A 59 -10.01 -26.00 4.88
N GLU A 60 -9.17 -26.37 5.85
CA GLU A 60 -8.28 -25.45 6.56
C GLU A 60 -7.27 -24.77 5.60
N ILE A 61 -6.73 -25.52 4.63
CA ILE A 61 -5.86 -24.95 3.58
C ILE A 61 -6.63 -23.93 2.73
N LYS A 62 -7.86 -24.26 2.30
CA LYS A 62 -8.70 -23.33 1.50
C LYS A 62 -9.04 -22.07 2.30
N LEU A 63 -9.42 -22.23 3.56
CA LEU A 63 -9.74 -21.12 4.44
C LEU A 63 -8.52 -20.20 4.65
N HIS A 64 -7.35 -20.77 4.93
CA HIS A 64 -6.09 -20.03 5.01
C HIS A 64 -5.82 -19.24 3.72
N GLY A 65 -5.97 -19.88 2.56
CA GLY A 65 -5.79 -19.23 1.26
C GLY A 65 -6.76 -18.06 1.03
N ILE A 66 -8.05 -18.23 1.34
CA ILE A 66 -9.07 -17.18 1.19
C ILE A 66 -8.79 -16.01 2.15
N LEU A 67 -8.46 -16.29 3.41
CA LEU A 67 -8.15 -15.25 4.40
C LEU A 67 -6.94 -14.41 3.97
N LEU A 68 -5.85 -15.07 3.54
CA LEU A 68 -4.64 -14.36 3.12
C LEU A 68 -4.77 -13.70 1.76
N TRP A 69 -5.58 -14.23 0.85
CA TRP A 69 -5.96 -13.51 -0.37
C TRP A 69 -6.70 -12.22 -0.01
N ALA A 70 -7.80 -12.30 0.74
CA ALA A 70 -8.59 -11.13 1.13
C ALA A 70 -7.73 -10.08 1.84
N SER A 71 -6.82 -10.51 2.70
CA SER A 71 -5.87 -9.63 3.40
C SER A 71 -4.80 -9.03 2.47
N MET A 72 -3.87 -9.87 2.00
CA MET A 72 -2.62 -9.45 1.37
C MET A 72 -2.76 -9.25 -0.14
N GLY A 73 -3.68 -9.99 -0.75
CA GLY A 73 -4.00 -9.90 -2.16
C GLY A 73 -4.91 -8.71 -2.49
N PHE A 74 -5.84 -8.36 -1.59
CA PHE A 74 -6.88 -7.36 -1.87
C PHE A 74 -6.86 -6.14 -0.93
N LEU A 75 -7.17 -6.29 0.35
CA LEU A 75 -7.37 -5.15 1.27
C LEU A 75 -6.11 -4.28 1.43
N MET A 76 -4.95 -4.91 1.56
CA MET A 76 -3.67 -4.21 1.75
C MET A 76 -3.32 -3.36 0.50
N PRO A 77 -3.28 -3.90 -0.74
CA PRO A 77 -3.13 -3.10 -1.95
C PRO A 77 -4.23 -2.03 -2.13
N LEU A 78 -5.49 -2.35 -1.84
CA LEU A 78 -6.59 -1.41 -1.95
C LEU A 78 -6.39 -0.19 -1.03
N GLY A 79 -5.94 -0.41 0.20
CA GLY A 79 -5.59 0.66 1.12
C GLY A 79 -4.46 1.55 0.60
N VAL A 80 -3.47 0.97 -0.10
CA VAL A 80 -2.36 1.72 -0.75
C VAL A 80 -2.87 2.54 -1.94
N ILE A 81 -3.77 1.99 -2.75
CA ILE A 81 -4.39 2.68 -3.88
C ILE A 81 -5.26 3.84 -3.38
N ILE A 82 -6.08 3.64 -2.35
CA ILE A 82 -7.00 4.66 -1.83
C ILE A 82 -6.25 5.86 -1.23
N ILE A 83 -5.19 5.63 -0.45
CA ILE A 83 -4.45 6.74 0.18
C ILE A 83 -3.73 7.63 -0.84
N ARG A 84 -3.53 7.12 -2.07
CA ARG A 84 -2.94 7.84 -3.20
C ARG A 84 -3.96 8.64 -4.02
N LEU A 85 -5.25 8.31 -3.97
CA LEU A 85 -6.29 8.99 -4.77
C LEU A 85 -6.43 10.49 -4.47
N VAL A 86 -6.02 10.93 -3.27
CA VAL A 86 -6.19 12.33 -2.85
C VAL A 86 -4.97 13.13 -3.20
N ASN A 87 -5.11 14.04 -4.17
CA ASN A 87 -4.13 15.09 -4.39
C ASN A 87 -4.14 16.04 -3.18
N LYS A 88 -3.00 16.14 -2.49
CA LYS A 88 -2.87 16.88 -1.22
C LYS A 88 -2.99 18.39 -1.39
N GLU A 89 -2.78 18.91 -2.59
CA GLU A 89 -2.72 20.34 -2.87
C GLU A 89 -4.11 20.95 -3.12
N GLU A 90 -5.07 20.16 -3.62
CA GLU A 90 -6.40 20.64 -4.03
C GLU A 90 -7.54 20.15 -3.10
N CYS A 91 -7.26 19.25 -2.16
CA CYS A 91 -8.29 18.63 -1.34
C CYS A 91 -8.53 19.29 0.01
N SER A 92 -9.81 19.42 0.38
CA SER A 92 -10.22 19.94 1.68
C SER A 92 -9.64 19.11 2.85
N PRO A 93 -9.32 19.73 4.00
CA PRO A 93 -8.77 19.02 5.15
C PRO A 93 -9.64 17.85 5.66
N ARG A 94 -10.96 17.94 5.44
CA ARG A 94 -11.92 16.88 5.82
C ARG A 94 -11.77 15.64 4.94
N LYS A 95 -11.65 15.80 3.62
CA LYS A 95 -11.43 14.69 2.68
C LYS A 95 -10.10 13.99 2.97
N LEU A 96 -9.04 14.74 3.22
CA LEU A 96 -7.74 14.17 3.59
C LEU A 96 -7.80 13.34 4.88
N LYS A 97 -8.52 13.81 5.90
CA LYS A 97 -8.74 13.03 7.13
C LYS A 97 -9.53 11.75 6.84
N ALA A 98 -10.61 11.84 6.07
CA ALA A 98 -11.45 10.68 5.73
C ALA A 98 -10.64 9.58 5.04
N VAL A 99 -9.82 9.92 4.04
CA VAL A 99 -9.00 8.94 3.32
C VAL A 99 -7.92 8.31 4.20
N ILE A 100 -7.33 9.06 5.14
CA ILE A 100 -6.42 8.48 6.14
C ILE A 100 -7.15 7.47 7.03
N TYR A 101 -8.38 7.76 7.46
CA TYR A 101 -9.17 6.83 8.27
C TYR A 101 -9.57 5.59 7.47
N ILE A 102 -10.03 5.74 6.23
CA ILE A 102 -10.36 4.61 5.35
C ILE A 102 -9.12 3.73 5.15
N HIS A 103 -7.96 4.33 4.85
CA HIS A 103 -6.70 3.60 4.76
C HIS A 103 -6.43 2.82 6.06
N ALA A 104 -6.48 3.47 7.22
CA ALA A 104 -6.20 2.82 8.50
C ALA A 104 -7.17 1.66 8.79
N ILE A 105 -8.47 1.82 8.52
CA ILE A 105 -9.49 0.78 8.71
C ILE A 105 -9.19 -0.42 7.82
N LEU A 106 -8.93 -0.20 6.52
CA LEU A 106 -8.60 -1.28 5.59
C LEU A 106 -7.33 -2.02 6.02
N GLN A 107 -6.30 -1.31 6.47
CA GLN A 107 -5.07 -1.95 6.94
C GLN A 107 -5.26 -2.74 8.23
N ILE A 108 -6.07 -2.24 9.17
CA ILE A 108 -6.40 -2.99 10.39
C ILE A 108 -7.15 -4.27 10.04
N LEU A 109 -8.16 -4.19 9.16
CA LEU A 109 -8.90 -5.38 8.70
C LEU A 109 -7.98 -6.38 8.00
N ALA A 110 -7.07 -5.90 7.14
CA ALA A 110 -6.07 -6.75 6.49
C ALA A 110 -5.18 -7.47 7.52
N VAL A 111 -4.67 -6.75 8.52
CA VAL A 111 -3.83 -7.35 9.58
C VAL A 111 -4.61 -8.37 10.39
N LEU A 112 -5.87 -8.11 10.74
CA LEU A 112 -6.71 -9.07 11.48
C LEU A 112 -6.92 -10.37 10.70
N LEU A 113 -7.24 -10.28 9.40
CA LEU A 113 -7.37 -11.46 8.53
C LEU A 113 -6.03 -12.20 8.36
N ALA A 114 -4.92 -11.47 8.27
CA ALA A 114 -3.59 -12.07 8.22
C ALA A 114 -3.23 -12.80 9.52
N CYS A 115 -3.56 -12.23 10.68
CA CYS A 115 -3.42 -12.88 11.98
C CYS A 115 -4.26 -14.16 12.04
N ALA A 116 -5.52 -14.12 11.62
CA ALA A 116 -6.38 -15.31 11.58
C ALA A 116 -5.80 -16.41 10.66
N GLY A 117 -5.32 -16.03 9.47
CA GLY A 117 -4.67 -16.96 8.55
C GLY A 117 -3.36 -17.54 9.09
N ALA A 118 -2.55 -16.74 9.78
CA ALA A 118 -1.30 -17.18 10.42
C ALA A 118 -1.58 -18.14 11.58
N ILE A 119 -2.54 -17.82 12.46
CA ILE A 119 -2.96 -18.70 13.56
C ILE A 119 -3.47 -20.02 13.01
N LEU A 120 -4.32 -19.99 11.98
CA LEU A 120 -4.80 -21.20 11.31
C LEU A 120 -3.61 -22.03 10.76
N SER A 121 -2.62 -21.39 10.13
CA SER A 121 -1.44 -22.09 9.63
C SER A 121 -0.63 -22.76 10.74
N VAL A 122 -0.47 -22.10 11.88
CA VAL A 122 0.29 -22.65 13.02
C VAL A 122 -0.45 -23.81 13.68
N MET A 123 -1.77 -23.71 13.81
CA MET A 123 -2.59 -24.72 14.49
C MET A 123 -2.88 -25.95 13.62
N SER A 124 -3.01 -25.77 12.30
CA SER A 124 -3.52 -26.81 11.40
C SER A 124 -2.46 -27.47 10.53
N PHE A 125 -1.32 -26.82 10.29
CA PHE A 125 -0.34 -27.31 9.32
C PHE A 125 0.99 -27.70 9.96
N GLU A 126 1.64 -28.69 9.37
CA GLU A 126 3.06 -28.95 9.64
C GLU A 126 3.92 -27.85 9.01
N ASN A 127 4.51 -27.02 9.87
CA ASN A 127 5.34 -25.89 9.48
C ASN A 127 6.82 -26.26 9.56
N SER A 128 7.29 -27.06 8.59
CA SER A 128 8.72 -27.38 8.45
C SER A 128 9.54 -26.27 7.80
N PHE A 129 8.89 -25.21 7.31
CA PHE A 129 9.51 -24.05 6.64
C PHE A 129 10.46 -24.41 5.47
N ASN A 130 10.27 -25.59 4.89
CA ASN A 130 11.08 -26.10 3.78
C ASN A 130 10.66 -25.52 2.41
N ASN A 131 9.55 -24.76 2.38
CA ASN A 131 9.05 -24.14 1.17
C ASN A 131 9.13 -22.61 1.25
N THR A 132 9.32 -21.99 0.09
CA THR A 132 9.48 -20.53 -0.04
C THR A 132 8.23 -19.77 0.46
N HIS A 133 7.03 -20.32 0.24
CA HIS A 133 5.77 -19.70 0.66
C HIS A 133 5.69 -19.51 2.19
N GLN A 134 6.05 -20.53 2.98
CA GLN A 134 6.06 -20.47 4.44
C GLN A 134 7.10 -19.48 4.96
N ARG A 135 8.30 -19.47 4.36
CA ARG A 135 9.37 -18.55 4.75
C ARG A 135 9.01 -17.09 4.48
N ILE A 136 8.50 -16.81 3.27
CA ILE A 136 8.02 -15.47 2.91
C ILE A 136 6.79 -15.09 3.74
N GLY A 137 5.85 -16.02 3.96
CA GLY A 137 4.65 -15.80 4.76
C GLY A 137 4.95 -15.41 6.20
N LEU A 138 5.91 -16.09 6.85
CA LEU A 138 6.36 -15.74 8.19
C LEU A 138 7.02 -14.35 8.24
N ALA A 139 7.90 -14.06 7.28
CA ALA A 139 8.54 -12.74 7.18
C ALA A 139 7.51 -11.63 6.95
N LEU A 140 6.51 -11.87 6.07
CA LEU A 140 5.40 -10.97 5.83
C LEU A 140 4.57 -10.74 7.09
N TYR A 141 4.25 -11.79 7.85
CA TYR A 141 3.50 -11.68 9.09
C TYR A 141 4.20 -10.75 10.10
N ALA A 142 5.52 -10.90 10.28
CA ALA A 142 6.29 -9.97 11.11
C ALA A 142 6.28 -8.55 10.53
N ALA A 143 6.48 -8.42 9.20
CA ALA A 143 6.56 -7.12 8.53
C ALA A 143 5.25 -6.32 8.60
N ILE A 144 4.08 -6.96 8.47
CA ILE A 144 2.79 -6.26 8.57
C ILE A 144 2.53 -5.74 9.99
N LEU A 145 2.96 -6.45 11.03
CA LEU A 145 2.85 -6.00 12.41
C LEU A 145 3.75 -4.78 12.65
N VAL A 146 5.01 -4.83 12.17
CA VAL A 146 5.92 -3.69 12.22
C VAL A 146 5.33 -2.49 11.48
N GLN A 147 4.82 -2.69 10.27
CA GLN A 147 4.22 -1.63 9.47
C GLN A 147 2.99 -1.01 10.13
N MET A 148 2.15 -1.81 10.79
CA MET A 148 1.01 -1.35 11.57
C MET A 148 1.46 -0.50 12.77
N LEU A 149 2.45 -0.98 13.55
CA LEU A 149 3.01 -0.23 14.68
C LEU A 149 3.60 1.10 14.22
N VAL A 150 4.37 1.10 13.14
CA VAL A 150 4.90 2.32 12.53
C VAL A 150 3.77 3.25 12.10
N GLY A 151 2.68 2.73 11.53
CA GLY A 151 1.48 3.49 11.20
C GLY A 151 0.86 4.20 12.41
N PHE A 152 0.80 3.54 13.57
CA PHE A 152 0.31 4.15 14.81
C PHE A 152 1.29 5.18 15.40
N CYS A 153 2.60 4.99 15.24
CA CYS A 153 3.64 5.94 15.68
C CYS A 153 3.78 7.18 14.77
N ARG A 154 2.73 7.55 14.03
CA ARG A 154 2.74 8.67 13.09
C ARG A 154 3.06 10.02 13.77
N PRO A 155 4.15 10.71 13.40
CA PRO A 155 4.55 11.98 14.04
C PRO A 155 3.61 13.16 13.77
N LYS A 156 3.62 14.15 14.67
CA LYS A 156 2.89 15.42 14.52
C LYS A 156 3.34 16.18 13.27
N ARG A 157 2.42 16.94 12.67
CA ARG A 157 2.71 17.80 11.49
C ARG A 157 3.82 18.81 11.83
N GLY A 158 4.66 19.13 10.85
CA GLY A 158 5.75 20.12 10.98
C GLY A 158 7.07 19.59 11.57
N THR A 159 7.14 18.32 12.00
CA THR A 159 8.37 17.74 12.54
C THR A 159 9.24 17.12 11.44
N LYS A 160 10.58 17.24 11.53
CA LYS A 160 11.52 16.60 10.59
C LYS A 160 11.31 15.07 10.53
N GLY A 161 10.99 14.45 11.66
CA GLY A 161 10.71 13.01 11.76
C GLY A 161 9.50 12.56 10.94
N ARG A 162 8.55 13.44 10.62
CA ARG A 162 7.37 13.10 9.82
C ARG A 162 7.72 12.77 8.37
N THR A 163 8.71 13.44 7.79
CA THR A 163 9.16 13.15 6.42
C THR A 163 9.86 11.79 6.36
N VAL A 164 10.75 11.51 7.31
CA VAL A 164 11.43 10.21 7.42
C VAL A 164 10.42 9.08 7.62
N TRP A 165 9.49 9.26 8.57
CA TRP A 165 8.38 8.33 8.80
C TRP A 165 7.57 8.09 7.53
N TYR A 166 7.22 9.15 6.79
CA TYR A 166 6.40 9.02 5.58
C TYR A 166 7.12 8.22 4.50
N VAL A 167 8.40 8.53 4.22
CA VAL A 167 9.19 7.82 3.21
C VAL A 167 9.33 6.34 3.60
N PHE A 168 9.72 6.06 4.84
CA PHE A 168 9.86 4.69 5.33
C PHE A 168 8.53 3.93 5.26
N HIS A 169 7.46 4.47 5.87
CA HIS A 169 6.15 3.83 5.91
C HIS A 169 5.59 3.60 4.50
N TRP A 170 5.81 4.53 3.57
CA TRP A 170 5.37 4.39 2.20
C TRP A 170 6.13 3.30 1.44
N ILE A 171 7.47 3.33 1.46
CA ILE A 171 8.31 2.34 0.76
C ILE A 171 8.08 0.95 1.36
N PHE A 172 8.15 0.83 2.68
CA PHE A 172 8.02 -0.45 3.37
C PHE A 172 6.62 -1.04 3.19
N GLY A 173 5.56 -0.24 3.31
CA GLY A 173 4.19 -0.68 3.05
C GLY A 173 3.95 -1.13 1.61
N THR A 174 4.52 -0.41 0.64
CA THR A 174 4.44 -0.80 -0.77
C THR A 174 5.17 -2.13 -1.02
N ALA A 175 6.37 -2.30 -0.45
CA ALA A 175 7.13 -3.54 -0.56
C ALA A 175 6.38 -4.73 0.06
N ILE A 176 5.79 -4.55 1.26
CA ILE A 176 4.94 -5.56 1.91
C ILE A 176 3.77 -5.95 1.01
N SER A 177 3.10 -4.97 0.39
CA SER A 177 1.98 -5.22 -0.51
C SER A 177 2.39 -6.04 -1.74
N LEU A 178 3.52 -5.70 -2.36
CA LEU A 178 4.05 -6.44 -3.52
C LEU A 178 4.47 -7.87 -3.15
N VAL A 179 5.22 -8.01 -2.06
CA VAL A 179 5.65 -9.33 -1.57
C VAL A 179 4.44 -10.17 -1.13
N GLY A 180 3.39 -9.54 -0.60
CA GLY A 180 2.10 -10.16 -0.31
C GLY A 180 1.45 -10.80 -1.55
N ILE A 181 1.35 -10.05 -2.64
CA ILE A 181 0.84 -10.56 -3.93
C ILE A 181 1.68 -11.74 -4.43
N LEU A 182 3.02 -11.61 -4.42
CA LEU A 182 3.92 -12.70 -4.80
C LEU A 182 3.73 -13.93 -3.93
N ASN A 183 3.57 -13.74 -2.61
CA ASN A 183 3.36 -14.83 -1.68
C ASN A 183 2.04 -15.56 -1.94
N THR A 184 0.97 -14.85 -2.33
CA THR A 184 -0.31 -15.44 -2.75
C THR A 184 -0.14 -16.37 -3.96
N TYR A 185 0.64 -15.97 -4.98
CA TYR A 185 0.95 -16.85 -6.11
C TYR A 185 1.73 -18.10 -5.68
N THR A 186 2.73 -17.95 -4.80
CA THR A 186 3.45 -19.12 -4.28
C THR A 186 2.55 -20.02 -3.44
N GLY A 187 1.56 -19.45 -2.74
CA GLY A 187 0.53 -20.16 -1.98
C GLY A 187 -0.40 -20.96 -2.88
N LEU A 188 -0.84 -20.40 -4.01
CA LEU A 188 -1.64 -21.13 -5.01
C LEU A 188 -0.86 -22.32 -5.61
N LYS A 189 0.44 -22.15 -5.86
CA LYS A 189 1.33 -23.25 -6.29
C LYS A 189 1.47 -24.32 -5.20
N ALA A 190 1.63 -23.90 -3.95
CA ALA A 190 1.69 -24.81 -2.81
C ALA A 190 0.37 -25.56 -2.60
N TYR A 191 -0.78 -24.90 -2.78
CA TYR A 191 -2.11 -25.49 -2.74
C TYR A 191 -2.26 -26.59 -3.80
N HIS A 192 -1.89 -26.33 -5.05
CA HIS A 192 -1.92 -27.33 -6.11
C HIS A 192 -1.03 -28.53 -5.78
N LYS A 193 0.22 -28.28 -5.36
CA LYS A 193 1.17 -29.34 -4.99
C LYS A 193 0.67 -30.19 -3.82
N ARG A 194 0.04 -29.57 -2.82
CA ARG A 194 -0.38 -30.26 -1.59
C ARG A 194 -1.70 -31.00 -1.75
N THR A 195 -2.67 -30.43 -2.46
CA THR A 195 -4.02 -31.00 -2.57
C THR A 195 -4.27 -31.76 -3.89
N SER A 196 -3.36 -31.65 -4.86
CA SER A 196 -3.53 -32.09 -6.25
C SER A 196 -4.77 -31.49 -6.94
N MET A 197 -5.41 -30.49 -6.35
CA MET A 197 -6.58 -29.81 -6.91
C MET A 197 -6.14 -28.73 -7.91
N ASN A 198 -6.97 -28.49 -8.93
CA ASN A 198 -6.68 -27.48 -9.95
C ASN A 198 -6.73 -26.05 -9.35
N ALA A 199 -5.59 -25.35 -9.37
CA ALA A 199 -5.47 -23.97 -8.91
C ALA A 199 -5.60 -22.93 -10.05
N ARG A 200 -5.77 -23.38 -11.30
CA ARG A 200 -5.75 -22.50 -12.49
C ARG A 200 -6.85 -21.45 -12.45
N PHE A 201 -8.07 -21.85 -12.09
CA PHE A 201 -9.20 -20.92 -11.97
C PHE A 201 -8.90 -19.79 -10.98
N TRP A 202 -8.47 -20.15 -9.77
CA TRP A 202 -8.07 -19.21 -8.72
C TRP A 202 -6.90 -18.31 -9.15
N SER A 203 -5.92 -18.86 -9.88
CA SER A 203 -4.78 -18.10 -10.39
C SER A 203 -5.18 -17.07 -11.44
N ILE A 204 -6.10 -17.43 -12.35
CA ILE A 204 -6.64 -16.50 -13.36
C ILE A 204 -7.42 -15.38 -12.66
N LEU A 205 -8.31 -15.74 -11.74
CA LEU A 205 -9.11 -14.78 -11.00
C LEU A 205 -8.23 -13.77 -10.25
N PHE A 206 -7.21 -14.27 -9.52
CA PHE A 206 -6.27 -13.41 -8.80
C PHE A 206 -5.47 -12.51 -9.76
N THR A 207 -5.09 -13.02 -10.92
CA THR A 207 -4.33 -12.24 -11.91
C THR A 207 -5.18 -11.12 -12.52
N VAL A 208 -6.45 -11.38 -12.83
CA VAL A 208 -7.38 -10.34 -13.29
C VAL A 208 -7.58 -9.27 -12.22
N GLU A 209 -7.75 -9.68 -10.96
CA GLU A 209 -7.87 -8.77 -9.82
C GLU A 209 -6.62 -7.87 -9.66
N VAL A 210 -5.42 -8.46 -9.68
CA VAL A 210 -4.15 -7.71 -9.59
C VAL A 210 -3.96 -6.80 -10.80
N ALA A 211 -4.30 -7.25 -12.01
CA ALA A 211 -4.22 -6.44 -13.22
C ALA A 211 -5.16 -5.22 -13.16
N PHE A 212 -6.38 -5.41 -12.64
CA PHE A 212 -7.32 -4.33 -12.40
C PHE A 212 -6.76 -3.33 -11.38
N MET A 213 -6.24 -3.80 -10.25
CA MET A 213 -5.59 -2.93 -9.26
C MET A 213 -4.38 -2.17 -9.82
N ALA A 214 -3.55 -2.84 -10.63
CA ALA A 214 -2.41 -2.22 -11.30
C ALA A 214 -2.86 -1.16 -12.30
N PHE A 215 -3.93 -1.42 -13.06
CA PHE A 215 -4.54 -0.43 -13.94
C PHE A 215 -4.97 0.81 -13.16
N PHE A 216 -5.73 0.67 -12.06
CA PHE A 216 -6.13 1.81 -11.23
C PHE A 216 -4.93 2.55 -10.64
N TYR A 217 -3.91 1.82 -10.18
CA TYR A 217 -2.69 2.41 -9.64
C TYR A 217 -1.96 3.30 -10.67
N LEU A 218 -1.84 2.83 -11.92
CA LEU A 218 -1.23 3.61 -13.00
C LEU A 218 -2.13 4.74 -13.50
N PHE A 219 -3.44 4.48 -13.58
CA PHE A 219 -4.43 5.45 -14.03
C PHE A 219 -4.47 6.70 -13.15
N GLN A 220 -4.30 6.53 -11.84
CA GLN A 220 -4.20 7.65 -10.89
C GLN A 220 -3.15 8.69 -11.27
N GLU A 221 -1.99 8.25 -11.75
CA GLU A 221 -0.90 9.18 -12.13
C GLU A 221 -1.28 10.02 -13.36
N LYS A 222 -2.04 9.44 -14.29
CA LYS A 222 -2.41 10.09 -15.56
C LYS A 222 -3.72 10.86 -15.48
N TRP A 223 -4.51 10.67 -14.43
CA TRP A 223 -5.82 11.31 -14.26
C TRP A 223 -5.73 12.84 -14.37
N ASP A 224 -4.86 13.47 -13.58
CA ASP A 224 -4.69 14.93 -13.57
C ASP A 224 -4.17 15.45 -14.92
N TYR A 225 -3.35 14.67 -15.63
CA TYR A 225 -2.87 15.00 -16.98
C TYR A 225 -4.02 15.01 -17.99
N MET A 226 -4.88 13.98 -17.97
CA MET A 226 -6.02 13.90 -18.89
C MET A 226 -7.05 15.00 -18.64
N GLN A 227 -7.29 15.38 -17.38
CA GLN A 227 -8.19 16.49 -17.05
C GLN A 227 -7.68 17.82 -17.63
N LYS A 228 -6.38 18.09 -17.50
CA LYS A 228 -5.76 19.32 -18.02
C LYS A 228 -5.81 19.41 -19.54
N GLN A 229 -5.71 18.29 -20.26
CA GLN A 229 -5.82 18.29 -21.72
C GLN A 229 -7.24 18.65 -22.20
N GLY A 230 -8.27 18.23 -21.47
CA GLY A 230 -9.66 18.53 -21.81
C GLY A 230 -10.05 20.00 -21.63
N GLU A 231 -9.39 20.74 -20.74
CA GLU A 231 -9.64 22.17 -20.51
C GLU A 231 -8.96 23.06 -21.56
N THR A 232 -7.78 22.69 -22.07
CA THR A 232 -7.04 23.48 -23.08
C THR A 232 -7.70 23.61 -24.46
N THR A 233 -8.82 22.94 -24.73
CA THR A 233 -9.50 22.99 -26.04
C THR A 233 -10.65 24.01 -26.10
N ILE A 234 -10.99 24.70 -25.00
CA ILE A 234 -12.17 25.59 -24.95
C ILE A 234 -11.81 27.10 -25.00
N ASP A 235 -10.57 27.50 -24.72
CA ASP A 235 -10.17 28.91 -24.65
C ASP A 235 -9.19 29.32 -25.77
N GLU A 236 -9.55 29.13 -27.04
CA GLU A 236 -8.95 29.92 -28.12
C GLU A 236 -9.88 31.12 -28.42
N PRO A 237 -9.62 32.32 -27.86
CA PRO A 237 -10.30 33.51 -28.32
C PRO A 237 -9.81 33.81 -29.74
N VAL A 238 -10.69 33.64 -30.72
CA VAL A 238 -10.53 34.18 -32.07
C VAL A 238 -10.31 35.69 -31.93
N MET A 239 -9.05 36.10 -32.00
CA MET A 239 -8.66 37.51 -32.02
C MET A 239 -9.07 38.07 -33.39
N VAL A 240 -10.29 38.61 -33.47
CA VAL A 240 -10.70 39.47 -34.57
C VAL A 240 -9.86 40.74 -34.45
N ILE A 241 -8.78 40.81 -35.22
CA ILE A 241 -7.98 42.02 -35.40
C ILE A 241 -8.83 42.98 -36.23
N SER A 242 -9.44 43.98 -35.58
CA SER A 242 -9.95 45.16 -36.27
C SER A 242 -8.79 45.91 -36.92
N SER A 243 -8.94 46.16 -38.21
CA SER A 243 -7.91 46.60 -39.16
C SER A 243 -7.56 48.09 -39.10
N ASP A 244 -7.45 48.70 -37.92
CA ASP A 244 -7.29 50.17 -37.80
C ASP A 244 -6.01 50.65 -37.12
N GLN A 245 -5.00 49.78 -36.97
CA GLN A 245 -3.75 50.19 -36.30
C GLN A 245 -2.45 49.65 -36.92
N PHE A 246 -2.47 49.34 -38.22
CA PHE A 246 -1.32 48.74 -38.92
C PHE A 246 -0.41 49.71 -39.67
N ASP A 247 -0.71 51.01 -39.72
CA ASP A 247 0.08 51.96 -40.53
C ASP A 247 1.12 52.76 -39.74
N ASN A 248 1.01 52.88 -38.41
CA ASN A 248 1.95 53.71 -37.63
C ASN A 248 3.12 52.95 -36.97
N GLN A 249 3.18 51.61 -37.04
CA GLN A 249 4.27 50.84 -36.43
C GLN A 249 5.29 50.30 -37.46
N LYS A 250 4.97 50.37 -38.76
CA LYS A 250 5.82 49.84 -39.83
C LYS A 250 7.03 50.72 -40.14
N GLU A 251 7.02 51.99 -39.72
CA GLU A 251 8.11 52.93 -39.96
C GLU A 251 9.23 52.86 -38.91
N VAL A 252 8.95 52.32 -37.71
CA VAL A 252 9.94 52.22 -36.61
C VAL A 252 10.65 50.85 -36.59
N LEU A 253 10.00 49.79 -37.10
CA LEU A 253 10.56 48.42 -37.08
C LEU A 253 11.64 48.14 -38.14
N SER A 254 11.77 48.99 -39.16
CA SER A 254 12.74 48.81 -40.25
C SER A 254 14.20 49.16 -39.85
N ARG A 255 14.42 49.77 -38.68
CA ARG A 255 15.77 50.15 -38.18
C ARG A 255 16.40 49.18 -37.19
N GLN A 256 15.68 48.18 -36.69
CA GLN A 256 16.23 47.23 -35.69
C GLN A 256 16.49 45.82 -36.25
N SER A 257 16.04 45.55 -37.49
CA SER A 257 16.12 44.24 -38.16
C SER A 257 17.55 43.82 -38.61
N SER A 258 18.59 44.62 -38.33
CA SER A 258 19.97 44.33 -38.75
C SER A 258 20.94 43.92 -37.64
N ARG A 259 20.47 43.71 -36.40
CA ARG A 259 21.32 43.18 -35.31
C ARG A 259 20.61 42.07 -34.54
N ASN A 260 21.22 40.90 -34.55
CA ASN A 260 20.92 39.69 -33.76
C ASN A 260 19.92 38.69 -34.35
N SER A 261 20.27 38.16 -35.51
CA SER A 261 19.93 36.80 -35.91
C SER A 261 21.04 35.82 -35.48
N GLN A 262 20.92 35.11 -34.34
CA GLN A 262 21.42 33.74 -34.23
C GLN A 262 20.94 33.03 -32.96
N SER A 263 20.64 31.74 -33.11
CA SER A 263 20.45 30.69 -32.09
C SER A 263 19.02 30.38 -31.62
N SER A 264 18.28 29.76 -32.54
CA SER A 264 17.28 28.73 -32.20
C SER A 264 17.92 27.63 -31.34
N ARG A 265 17.35 27.34 -30.16
CA ARG A 265 17.66 26.13 -29.39
C ARG A 265 16.43 25.68 -28.60
N ASN A 266 15.88 24.55 -29.01
CA ASN A 266 14.84 23.79 -28.29
C ASN A 266 15.21 23.62 -26.81
N SER A 267 14.40 24.16 -25.91
CA SER A 267 14.54 23.95 -24.46
C SER A 267 13.61 22.84 -23.99
N ASN A 268 14.20 21.67 -23.73
CA ASN A 268 13.55 20.55 -23.04
C ASN A 268 13.21 20.95 -21.59
N SER A 269 12.13 20.37 -21.06
CA SER A 269 11.49 20.64 -19.75
C SER A 269 12.37 20.47 -18.50
N LEU A 270 13.62 20.02 -18.67
CA LEU A 270 14.57 19.78 -17.58
C LEU A 270 15.30 21.07 -17.12
N GLY A 271 15.40 22.10 -17.98
CA GLY A 271 16.06 23.37 -17.66
C GLY A 271 15.31 24.22 -16.62
N ASN A 272 13.97 24.20 -16.67
CA ASN A 272 13.14 24.98 -15.75
C ASN A 272 13.17 24.46 -14.30
N TYR A 273 13.44 23.15 -14.11
CA TYR A 273 13.50 22.57 -12.76
C TYR A 273 14.77 22.99 -12.01
N PHE A 274 15.91 23.06 -12.72
CA PHE A 274 17.17 23.51 -12.13
C PHE A 274 17.20 25.03 -11.89
N ALA A 275 16.61 25.83 -12.77
CA ALA A 275 16.47 27.28 -12.57
C ALA A 275 15.63 27.63 -11.33
N LYS A 276 14.54 26.91 -11.08
CA LYS A 276 13.67 27.11 -9.90
C LYS A 276 14.37 26.75 -8.59
N SER A 277 15.25 25.73 -8.60
CA SER A 277 16.01 25.31 -7.42
C SER A 277 17.07 26.34 -6.98
N ASN A 278 17.69 27.05 -7.93
CA ASN A 278 18.66 28.11 -7.63
C ASN A 278 17.99 29.41 -7.18
N ALA A 279 16.81 29.73 -7.69
CA ALA A 279 16.02 30.87 -7.21
C ALA A 279 15.54 30.67 -5.76
N LEU A 280 15.14 29.43 -5.41
CA LEU A 280 14.76 29.07 -4.03
C LEU A 280 15.93 29.14 -3.05
N LYS A 281 17.15 28.75 -3.46
CA LYS A 281 18.34 28.89 -2.61
C LYS A 281 18.73 30.35 -2.35
N LYS A 282 18.48 31.27 -3.30
CA LYS A 282 18.73 32.71 -3.09
C LYS A 282 17.72 33.38 -2.15
N LEU A 283 16.48 32.90 -2.09
CA LEU A 283 15.44 33.42 -1.19
C LEU A 283 15.67 33.06 0.29
N PHE A 284 16.41 31.98 0.59
CA PHE A 284 16.74 31.56 1.95
C PHE A 284 18.06 32.14 2.50
N GLN A 285 18.75 33.00 1.74
CA GLN A 285 19.95 33.71 2.22
C GLN A 285 19.68 35.17 2.62
N VAL A 286 18.42 35.62 2.57
CA VAL A 286 18.03 37.02 2.88
C VAL A 286 16.99 37.09 4.02
N THR A 287 16.82 36.02 4.80
CA THR A 287 16.06 36.00 6.06
C THR A 287 16.80 35.21 7.12
#